data_AF-A1TSK8-F1
#
_entry.id   AF-A1TSK8-F1
#
_cell.length_a   1.000
_cell.length_b   1.000
_cell.length_c   1.000
_cell.angle_alpha   90.00
_cell.angle_beta   90.00
_cell.angle_gamma   90.00
#
_symmetry.space_group_name_H-M   'P 1'
#
loop_
_entity.id
_entity.type
_entity.pdbx_description
1 polymer ?
#
loop_
_entity_poly.entity_id
_entity_poly.type
_entity_poly.pdbx_seq_one_letter_code
_entity_poly.pdbx_strand_id
1 'polypeptide(L)'
;MPPLPPGPPWPAFLSFLLHRCTARLRAGRVGRAGCRAAAVALAALSGGAGPAAAQAPASAPVPATQAQAPAAGMADRVIACTACHGREGRATQQGYFPRIAGKPAGYLYHQLLNFRDGRRSYPQMSYLLEHMTDDYLREIARHFSALDLPYAAPPPPQAPPATLERGRRLVREGDARRGIPACVQCHGGAMTGVQPAIPALVGLPRDYLNSQIGAWQTGQRRSQAPDCMARVARQLTAEDVSAISAWLAAQPVAGSGKPADAPAGPLPMPCGGVDVSARGSTP
;
A
#
# COMPACT_ATOMS: atom_id res chain seq x y z
N MET A 1 1.00 -23.13 -19.49
CA MET A 1 0.15 -23.62 -18.39
C MET A 1 -1.25 -23.05 -18.61
N PRO A 2 -2.30 -23.88 -18.77
CA PRO A 2 -3.66 -23.38 -18.91
C PRO A 2 -4.20 -22.87 -17.56
N PRO A 3 -5.16 -21.93 -17.54
CA PRO A 3 -5.77 -21.44 -16.31
C PRO A 3 -6.69 -22.50 -15.67
N LEU A 4 -6.74 -22.52 -14.34
CA LEU A 4 -7.62 -23.39 -13.55
C LEU A 4 -9.10 -22.96 -13.67
N PRO A 5 -10.05 -23.91 -13.68
CA PRO A 5 -11.47 -23.58 -13.76
C PRO A 5 -12.00 -22.96 -12.46
N PRO A 6 -13.06 -22.12 -12.53
CA PRO A 6 -13.66 -21.52 -11.35
C PRO A 6 -14.36 -22.56 -10.47
N GLY A 7 -14.25 -22.38 -9.15
CA GLY A 7 -14.90 -23.23 -8.14
C GLY A 7 -16.43 -23.06 -8.11
N PRO A 8 -17.15 -24.04 -7.53
CA PRO A 8 -18.61 -24.06 -7.57
C PRO A 8 -19.25 -22.99 -6.67
N PRO A 9 -20.47 -22.53 -6.98
CA PRO A 9 -21.16 -21.51 -6.19
C PRO A 9 -21.64 -22.02 -4.83
N TRP A 10 -21.75 -21.09 -3.88
CA TRP A 10 -21.99 -21.30 -2.44
C TRP A 10 -23.18 -22.20 -2.01
N PRO A 11 -24.32 -22.35 -2.74
CA PRO A 11 -25.36 -23.29 -2.31
C PRO A 11 -24.97 -24.78 -2.46
N ALA A 12 -23.89 -25.11 -3.20
CA ALA A 12 -23.39 -26.49 -3.31
C ALA A 12 -22.61 -26.97 -2.06
N PHE A 13 -22.12 -26.05 -1.22
CA PHE A 13 -21.38 -26.40 0.00
C PHE A 13 -22.29 -26.96 1.11
N LEU A 14 -23.56 -26.54 1.19
CA LEU A 14 -24.50 -27.04 2.20
C LEU A 14 -24.92 -28.51 1.94
N SER A 15 -25.06 -28.92 0.67
CA SER A 15 -25.34 -30.32 0.32
C SER A 15 -24.18 -31.27 0.68
N PHE A 16 -22.94 -30.76 0.69
CA PHE A 16 -21.76 -31.52 1.09
C PHE A 16 -21.71 -31.78 2.60
N LEU A 17 -22.25 -30.87 3.43
CA LEU A 17 -22.34 -31.07 4.89
C LEU A 17 -23.42 -32.07 5.30
N LEU A 18 -24.59 -32.07 4.63
CA LEU A 18 -25.65 -33.06 4.90
C LEU A 18 -25.26 -34.49 4.48
N HIS A 19 -24.49 -34.66 3.39
CA HIS A 19 -23.98 -35.97 2.97
C HIS A 19 -22.90 -36.56 3.90
N ARG A 20 -22.16 -35.72 4.65
CA ARG A 20 -21.14 -36.21 5.59
C ARG A 20 -21.72 -36.65 6.95
N CYS A 21 -22.95 -36.24 7.29
CA CYS A 21 -23.67 -36.75 8.46
C CYS A 21 -24.23 -38.16 8.24
N THR A 22 -24.75 -38.46 7.04
CA THR A 22 -25.28 -39.80 6.71
C THR A 22 -24.19 -40.84 6.51
N ALA A 23 -23.00 -40.44 6.03
CA ALA A 23 -21.85 -41.34 5.89
C ALA A 23 -21.22 -41.78 7.23
N ARG A 24 -21.33 -40.97 8.30
CA ARG A 24 -20.78 -41.31 9.63
C ARG A 24 -21.70 -42.22 10.46
N LEU A 25 -22.98 -42.33 10.11
CA LEU A 25 -23.91 -43.28 10.75
C LEU A 25 -23.78 -44.72 10.23
N ARG A 26 -23.22 -44.93 9.03
CA ARG A 26 -22.92 -46.27 8.48
C ARG A 26 -21.58 -46.88 8.95
N ALA A 27 -20.73 -46.10 9.63
CA ALA A 27 -19.37 -46.51 10.02
C ALA A 27 -19.21 -46.86 11.52
N GLY A 28 -20.30 -46.99 12.29
CA GLY A 28 -20.29 -47.63 13.62
C GLY A 28 -19.42 -46.99 14.71
N ARG A 29 -19.09 -45.69 14.64
CA ARG A 29 -18.10 -45.06 15.56
C ARG A 29 -18.63 -43.99 16.52
N VAL A 30 -19.94 -43.83 16.72
CA VAL A 30 -20.45 -42.92 17.76
C VAL A 30 -21.65 -43.52 18.48
N GLY A 31 -21.56 -43.57 19.81
CA GLY A 31 -22.53 -44.18 20.71
C GLY A 31 -23.88 -43.46 20.77
N ARG A 32 -24.91 -44.26 21.06
CA ARG A 32 -26.32 -43.89 21.24
C ARG A 32 -26.52 -42.95 22.45
N ALA A 33 -26.27 -41.66 22.33
CA ALA A 33 -26.81 -40.65 23.24
C ALA A 33 -26.65 -39.26 22.63
N GLY A 34 -27.73 -38.64 22.14
CA GLY A 34 -27.68 -37.22 21.74
C GLY A 34 -28.58 -36.78 20.59
N CYS A 35 -29.47 -37.63 20.05
CA CYS A 35 -30.47 -37.21 19.07
C CYS A 35 -31.84 -37.82 19.39
N ARG A 36 -32.43 -37.34 20.49
CA ARG A 36 -33.88 -37.34 20.76
C ARG A 36 -34.12 -35.94 21.37
N ALA A 37 -34.92 -35.07 20.78
CA ALA A 37 -36.33 -35.29 20.52
C ALA A 37 -36.80 -34.49 19.30
N ALA A 38 -37.45 -35.19 18.38
CA ALA A 38 -38.32 -34.63 17.37
C ALA A 38 -39.77 -34.69 17.87
N ALA A 39 -40.49 -33.59 17.63
CA ALA A 39 -41.91 -33.47 17.25
C ALA A 39 -42.87 -34.64 17.48
N VAL A 40 -43.96 -34.41 18.23
CA VAL A 40 -45.37 -34.82 18.01
C VAL A 40 -46.20 -33.85 18.90
N ALA A 41 -47.23 -33.11 18.47
CA ALA A 41 -48.56 -33.59 18.08
C ALA A 41 -49.40 -32.48 17.42
N LEU A 42 -50.25 -32.92 16.49
CA LEU A 42 -51.26 -32.15 15.75
C LEU A 42 -52.57 -32.03 16.54
N ALA A 43 -53.28 -30.93 16.25
CA ALA A 43 -54.72 -30.81 16.01
C ALA A 43 -55.72 -30.48 17.14
N ALA A 44 -56.57 -29.52 16.74
CA ALA A 44 -57.96 -29.23 17.12
C ALA A 44 -58.22 -28.40 18.38
N LEU A 45 -58.74 -27.17 18.16
CA LEU A 45 -60.01 -26.68 18.71
C LEU A 45 -60.35 -25.34 18.06
N SER A 46 -61.36 -25.38 17.20
CA SER A 46 -62.11 -24.25 16.67
C SER A 46 -62.98 -23.62 17.77
N GLY A 47 -62.86 -22.31 17.98
CA GLY A 47 -63.84 -21.53 18.74
C GLY A 47 -63.28 -20.24 19.34
N GLY A 48 -63.80 -19.10 18.89
CA GLY A 48 -63.94 -17.91 19.73
C GLY A 48 -63.11 -16.67 19.34
N ALA A 49 -63.85 -15.62 18.94
CA ALA A 49 -63.56 -14.19 19.13
C ALA A 49 -62.17 -13.68 18.71
N GLY A 50 -62.10 -13.08 17.53
CA GLY A 50 -60.94 -12.32 17.08
C GLY A 50 -60.64 -11.14 18.02
N PRO A 51 -59.37 -10.89 18.38
CA PRO A 51 -59.02 -9.65 19.05
C PRO A 51 -59.13 -8.51 18.03
N ALA A 52 -59.84 -7.45 18.42
CA ALA A 52 -59.89 -6.20 17.68
C ALA A 52 -58.45 -5.69 17.47
N ALA A 53 -58.01 -5.61 16.21
CA ALA A 53 -56.75 -4.99 15.85
C ALA A 53 -56.82 -3.51 16.23
N ALA A 54 -56.18 -3.15 17.34
CA ALA A 54 -55.89 -1.78 17.67
C ALA A 54 -54.97 -1.22 16.56
N GLN A 55 -55.52 -0.36 15.71
CA GLN A 55 -54.76 0.38 14.71
C GLN A 55 -53.83 1.34 15.47
N ALA A 56 -52.54 1.05 15.46
CA ALA A 56 -51.52 2.00 15.88
C ALA A 56 -51.61 3.25 14.97
N PRO A 57 -51.51 4.47 15.52
CA PRO A 57 -51.55 5.68 14.70
C PRO A 57 -50.41 5.65 13.68
N ALA A 58 -50.75 5.92 12.42
CA ALA A 58 -49.78 6.06 11.35
C ALA A 58 -48.83 7.22 11.68
N SER A 59 -47.56 6.90 11.91
CA SER A 59 -46.49 7.88 12.02
C SER A 59 -46.42 8.68 10.71
N ALA A 60 -46.59 9.99 10.79
CA ALA A 60 -46.38 10.88 9.65
C ALA A 60 -44.95 10.69 9.10
N PRO A 61 -44.73 10.74 7.77
CA PRO A 61 -43.40 10.65 7.20
C PRO A 61 -42.58 11.85 7.65
N VAL A 62 -41.60 11.62 8.51
CA VAL A 62 -40.59 12.62 8.84
C VAL A 62 -39.78 12.83 7.56
N PRO A 63 -39.67 14.06 7.03
CA PRO A 63 -38.81 14.31 5.89
C PRO A 63 -37.39 13.95 6.30
N ALA A 64 -36.81 12.94 5.64
CA ALA A 64 -35.41 12.62 5.77
C ALA A 64 -34.60 13.71 5.07
N THR A 65 -34.39 14.83 5.77
CA THR A 65 -33.29 15.72 5.46
C THR A 65 -32.03 14.90 5.70
N GLN A 66 -31.41 14.41 4.63
CA GLN A 66 -30.04 13.93 4.69
C GLN A 66 -29.19 15.13 5.08
N ALA A 67 -29.01 15.32 6.38
CA ALA A 67 -27.98 16.19 6.90
C ALA A 67 -26.69 15.67 6.28
N GLN A 68 -26.13 16.39 5.30
CA GLN A 68 -24.79 16.12 4.84
C GLN A 68 -23.90 16.21 6.06
N ALA A 69 -23.39 15.06 6.50
CA ALA A 69 -22.36 15.02 7.51
C ALA A 69 -21.28 16.04 7.11
N PRO A 70 -20.74 16.82 8.05
CA PRO A 70 -19.69 17.79 7.74
C PRO A 70 -18.65 17.10 6.88
N ALA A 71 -18.27 17.73 5.77
CA ALA A 71 -17.42 17.11 4.77
C ALA A 71 -16.14 16.61 5.46
N ALA A 72 -16.03 15.29 5.62
CA ALA A 72 -14.87 14.62 6.19
C ALA A 72 -13.62 15.14 5.46
N GLY A 73 -12.68 15.70 6.23
CA GLY A 73 -11.44 16.26 5.67
C GLY A 73 -10.60 15.16 5.05
N MET A 74 -9.56 15.52 4.29
CA MET A 74 -8.71 14.50 3.66
C MET A 74 -8.11 13.50 4.67
N ALA A 75 -7.82 13.94 5.91
CA ALA A 75 -7.34 13.05 6.97
C ALA A 75 -8.31 11.89 7.28
N ASP A 76 -9.61 12.19 7.36
CA ASP A 76 -10.65 11.18 7.60
C ASP A 76 -10.81 10.26 6.40
N ARG A 77 -10.76 10.83 5.19
CA ARG A 77 -10.91 10.08 3.93
C ARG A 77 -9.77 9.09 3.67
N VAL A 78 -8.57 9.38 4.18
CA VAL A 78 -7.37 8.53 4.00
C VAL A 78 -7.01 7.70 5.22
N ILE A 79 -7.90 7.60 6.21
CA ILE A 79 -7.62 6.86 7.44
C ILE A 79 -7.22 5.39 7.17
N ALA A 80 -7.78 4.77 6.14
CA ALA A 80 -7.45 3.42 5.71
C ALA A 80 -5.96 3.26 5.32
N CYS A 81 -5.33 4.30 4.76
CA CYS A 81 -3.90 4.28 4.40
C CYS A 81 -3.01 4.11 5.65
N THR A 82 -3.47 4.62 6.80
CA THR A 82 -2.70 4.61 8.06
C THR A 82 -2.63 3.23 8.71
N ALA A 83 -3.53 2.30 8.34
CA ALA A 83 -3.52 0.93 8.85
C ALA A 83 -2.22 0.18 8.52
N CYS A 84 -1.64 0.45 7.34
CA CYS A 84 -0.37 -0.14 6.92
C CYS A 84 0.79 0.85 7.03
N HIS A 85 0.59 2.10 6.62
CA HIS A 85 1.65 3.12 6.61
C HIS A 85 1.89 3.79 7.97
N GLY A 86 1.25 3.30 9.04
CA GLY A 86 1.34 3.86 10.38
C GLY A 86 0.49 5.11 10.55
N ARG A 87 0.32 5.55 11.80
CA ARG A 87 -0.41 6.78 12.14
C ARG A 87 0.15 7.96 11.34
N GLU A 88 -0.72 8.67 10.65
CA GLU A 88 -0.37 9.80 9.75
C GLU A 88 0.63 9.42 8.65
N GLY A 89 0.79 8.14 8.30
CA GLY A 89 1.72 7.70 7.25
C GLY A 89 3.20 7.75 7.65
N ARG A 90 3.53 7.68 8.95
CA ARG A 90 4.89 7.76 9.49
C ARG A 90 5.75 6.49 9.35
N ALA A 91 5.24 5.44 8.69
CA ALA A 91 5.72 4.06 8.71
C ALA A 91 5.43 3.31 10.02
N THR A 92 5.55 1.98 9.97
CA THR A 92 5.57 1.11 11.14
C THR A 92 6.96 0.47 11.30
N GLN A 93 7.23 -0.13 12.46
CA GLN A 93 8.49 -0.86 12.71
C GLN A 93 8.58 -2.19 11.94
N GLN A 94 7.54 -2.59 11.20
CA GLN A 94 7.45 -3.89 10.51
C GLN A 94 8.24 -3.95 9.20
N GLY A 95 9.00 -2.90 8.86
CA GLY A 95 10.02 -2.92 7.79
C GLY A 95 9.50 -2.92 6.35
N TYR A 96 8.26 -3.32 6.08
CA TYR A 96 7.73 -3.47 4.72
C TYR A 96 6.90 -2.28 4.22
N PHE A 97 6.21 -1.57 5.12
CA PHE A 97 5.38 -0.42 4.77
C PHE A 97 6.15 0.88 4.94
N PRO A 98 6.44 1.61 3.84
CA PRO A 98 7.28 2.80 3.92
C PRO A 98 6.52 3.97 4.54
N ARG A 99 7.27 4.94 5.04
CA ARG A 99 6.74 6.27 5.32
C ARG A 99 6.20 6.89 4.03
N ILE A 100 5.05 7.56 4.11
CA ILE A 100 4.48 8.36 3.00
C ILE A 100 4.39 9.84 3.36
N ALA A 101 4.32 10.18 4.65
CA ALA A 101 4.31 11.56 5.13
C ALA A 101 5.56 12.35 4.73
N GLY A 102 5.36 13.57 4.24
CA GLY A 102 6.42 14.51 3.89
C GLY A 102 7.21 14.15 2.62
N LYS A 103 6.79 13.13 1.86
CA LYS A 103 7.38 12.83 0.55
C LYS A 103 6.85 13.81 -0.51
N PRO A 104 7.60 14.06 -1.59
CA PRO A 104 7.14 14.95 -2.66
C PRO A 104 5.77 14.55 -3.20
N ALA A 105 4.87 15.53 -3.38
CA ALA A 105 3.51 15.26 -3.85
C ALA A 105 3.49 14.60 -5.25
N GLY A 106 4.35 15.06 -6.18
CA GLY A 106 4.48 14.43 -7.49
C GLY A 106 4.94 12.98 -7.40
N TYR A 107 5.87 12.69 -6.49
CA TYR A 107 6.32 11.31 -6.24
C TYR A 107 5.16 10.44 -5.76
N LEU A 108 4.43 10.89 -4.73
CA LEU A 108 3.32 10.15 -4.15
C LEU A 108 2.22 9.89 -5.19
N TYR A 109 1.83 10.91 -5.95
CA TYR A 109 0.85 10.78 -7.03
C TYR A 109 1.30 9.74 -8.06
N HIS A 110 2.56 9.80 -8.52
CA HIS A 110 3.10 8.82 -9.45
C HIS A 110 3.14 7.40 -8.86
N GLN A 111 3.41 7.23 -7.57
CA GLN A 111 3.35 5.91 -6.94
C GLN A 111 1.93 5.35 -6.90
N LEU A 112 0.95 6.18 -6.56
CA LEU A 112 -0.46 5.78 -6.54
C LEU A 112 -0.92 5.34 -7.93
N LEU A 113 -0.63 6.13 -8.97
CA LEU A 113 -0.87 5.75 -10.36
C LEU A 113 -0.18 4.44 -10.72
N ASN A 114 1.10 4.28 -10.37
CA ASN A 114 1.84 3.07 -10.71
C ASN A 114 1.25 1.81 -10.08
N PHE A 115 0.69 1.89 -8.86
CA PHE A 115 -0.02 0.77 -8.24
C PHE A 115 -1.37 0.48 -8.88
N ARG A 116 -2.17 1.52 -9.14
CA ARG A 116 -3.49 1.40 -9.78
C ARG A 116 -3.36 0.84 -11.19
N ASP A 117 -2.39 1.32 -11.96
CA ASP A 117 -2.23 1.00 -13.39
C ASP A 117 -1.29 -0.20 -13.63
N GLY A 118 -0.93 -0.95 -12.58
CA GLY A 118 -0.13 -2.17 -12.70
C GLY A 118 1.34 -1.99 -13.11
N ARG A 119 1.88 -0.78 -12.99
CA ARG A 119 3.32 -0.51 -13.18
C ARG A 119 4.14 -0.89 -11.95
N ARG A 120 3.53 -0.93 -10.77
CA ARG A 120 4.13 -1.38 -9.52
C ARG A 120 3.21 -2.41 -8.88
N SER A 121 3.67 -3.65 -8.78
CA SER A 121 2.85 -4.75 -8.28
C SER A 121 2.85 -4.82 -6.75
N TYR A 122 1.68 -4.64 -6.13
CA TYR A 122 1.40 -5.04 -4.75
C TYR A 122 -0.12 -5.16 -4.55
N PRO A 123 -0.69 -6.38 -4.45
CA PRO A 123 -2.13 -6.61 -4.54
C PRO A 123 -2.98 -5.75 -3.60
N GLN A 124 -2.53 -5.55 -2.37
CA GLN A 124 -3.26 -4.77 -1.37
C GLN A 124 -3.35 -3.28 -1.74
N MET A 125 -2.28 -2.73 -2.33
CA MET A 125 -2.30 -1.34 -2.81
C MET A 125 -3.07 -1.22 -4.12
N SER A 126 -2.97 -2.19 -5.03
CA SER A 126 -3.76 -2.19 -6.27
C SER A 126 -5.27 -2.24 -5.97
N TYR A 127 -5.70 -3.13 -5.08
CA TYR A 127 -7.10 -3.23 -4.64
C TYR A 127 -7.62 -1.93 -4.01
N LEU A 128 -6.80 -1.28 -3.16
CA LEU A 128 -7.19 -0.03 -2.52
C LEU A 128 -7.43 1.10 -3.52
N LEU A 129 -6.70 1.12 -4.64
CA LEU A 129 -6.65 2.25 -5.57
C LEU A 129 -7.44 2.05 -6.87
N GLU A 130 -7.93 0.83 -7.14
CA GLU A 130 -8.48 0.39 -8.43
C GLU A 130 -9.55 1.34 -9.00
N HIS A 131 -10.40 1.91 -8.14
CA HIS A 131 -11.51 2.77 -8.54
C HIS A 131 -11.31 4.25 -8.18
N MET A 132 -10.09 4.66 -7.81
CA MET A 132 -9.81 6.05 -7.47
C MET A 132 -9.52 6.89 -8.71
N THR A 133 -10.13 8.08 -8.77
CA THR A 133 -9.90 9.05 -9.86
C THR A 133 -8.53 9.73 -9.70
N ASP A 134 -8.00 10.25 -10.81
CA ASP A 134 -6.73 10.99 -10.81
C ASP A 134 -6.74 12.22 -9.88
N ASP A 135 -7.86 12.94 -9.82
CA ASP A 135 -8.02 14.07 -8.90
C ASP A 135 -7.93 13.64 -7.45
N TYR A 136 -8.60 12.54 -7.08
CA TYR A 136 -8.55 12.03 -5.73
C TYR A 136 -7.15 11.53 -5.35
N LEU A 137 -6.45 10.86 -6.28
CA LEU A 137 -5.06 10.47 -6.07
C LEU A 137 -4.14 11.69 -5.88
N ARG A 138 -4.39 12.80 -6.59
CA ARG A 138 -3.67 14.07 -6.35
C ARG A 138 -3.98 14.65 -4.98
N GLU A 139 -5.24 14.62 -4.53
CA GLU A 139 -5.62 15.07 -3.19
C GLU A 139 -4.92 14.25 -2.09
N ILE A 140 -4.89 12.92 -2.22
CA ILE A 140 -4.17 12.01 -1.32
C ILE A 140 -2.68 12.37 -1.27
N ALA A 141 -2.06 12.54 -2.44
CA ALA A 141 -0.66 12.86 -2.55
C ALA A 141 -0.31 14.21 -1.91
N ARG A 142 -1.12 15.24 -2.15
CA ARG A 142 -0.98 16.57 -1.52
C ARG A 142 -1.14 16.49 -0.01
N HIS A 143 -2.14 15.76 0.47
CA HIS A 143 -2.39 15.58 1.91
C HIS A 143 -1.17 15.00 2.63
N PHE A 144 -0.66 13.84 2.20
CA PHE A 144 0.50 13.22 2.85
C PHE A 144 1.79 14.02 2.64
N SER A 145 1.96 14.68 1.49
CA SER A 145 3.13 15.55 1.24
C SER A 145 3.18 16.75 2.18
N ALA A 146 2.04 17.26 2.64
CA ALA A 146 1.98 18.42 3.53
C ALA A 146 2.32 18.10 5.00
N LEU A 147 2.41 16.82 5.36
CA LEU A 147 2.70 16.40 6.73
C LEU A 147 4.19 16.58 7.07
N ASP A 148 4.46 17.44 8.06
CA ASP A 148 5.78 17.67 8.63
C ASP A 148 5.87 17.00 10.00
N LEU A 149 6.41 15.78 10.03
CA LEU A 149 6.40 14.90 11.20
C LEU A 149 7.81 14.41 11.50
N PRO A 150 8.22 14.30 12.77
CA PRO A 150 9.57 13.85 13.12
C PRO A 150 9.87 12.45 12.58
N TYR A 151 11.15 12.21 12.34
CA TYR A 151 11.69 10.89 11.99
C TYR A 151 12.19 10.19 13.25
N ALA A 152 11.97 8.87 13.32
CA ALA A 152 12.61 8.06 14.34
C ALA A 152 14.12 7.96 14.07
N ALA A 153 14.90 7.73 15.13
CA ALA A 153 16.30 7.39 14.98
C ALA A 153 16.44 6.10 14.14
N PRO A 154 17.44 6.02 13.24
CA PRO A 154 17.67 4.81 12.47
C PRO A 154 18.10 3.66 13.41
N PRO A 155 17.81 2.40 13.03
CA PRO A 155 18.39 1.27 13.72
C PRO A 155 19.93 1.27 13.58
N PRO A 156 20.65 0.62 14.49
CA PRO A 156 22.10 0.47 14.34
C PRO A 156 22.42 -0.26 13.02
N PRO A 157 23.56 0.03 12.36
CA PRO A 157 23.96 -0.66 11.15
C PRO A 157 24.05 -2.18 11.35
N GLN A 158 23.39 -2.96 10.49
CA GLN A 158 23.36 -4.43 10.54
C GLN A 158 24.09 -5.04 9.33
N ALA A 159 25.36 -4.69 9.13
CA ALA A 159 26.21 -5.26 8.08
C ALA A 159 27.71 -5.09 8.43
N PRO A 160 28.61 -5.93 7.87
CA PRO A 160 30.04 -5.77 8.05
C PRO A 160 30.55 -4.39 7.56
N PRO A 161 31.62 -3.82 8.17
CA PRO A 161 32.14 -2.51 7.79
C PRO A 161 32.46 -2.37 6.30
N ALA A 162 33.05 -3.40 5.67
CA ALA A 162 33.33 -3.42 4.24
C ALA A 162 32.06 -3.33 3.37
N THR A 163 30.95 -3.92 3.82
CA THR A 163 29.65 -3.85 3.13
C THR A 163 29.06 -2.45 3.24
N LEU A 164 29.13 -1.83 4.43
CA LEU A 164 28.68 -0.45 4.63
C LEU A 164 29.50 0.53 3.80
N GLU A 165 30.82 0.33 3.72
CA GLU A 165 31.69 1.19 2.90
C GLU A 165 31.38 1.05 1.41
N ARG A 166 31.13 -0.17 0.92
CA ARG A 166 30.66 -0.38 -0.45
C ARG A 166 29.35 0.37 -0.71
N GLY A 167 28.39 0.29 0.22
CA GLY A 167 27.12 1.00 0.14
C GLY A 167 27.30 2.51 0.12
N ARG A 168 28.14 3.05 1.01
CA ARG A 168 28.52 4.47 1.07
C ARG A 168 29.05 4.95 -0.28
N ARG A 169 30.03 4.23 -0.84
CA ARG A 169 30.69 4.59 -2.10
C ARG A 169 29.69 4.62 -3.26
N LEU A 170 28.87 3.57 -3.42
CA LEU A 170 27.85 3.55 -4.48
C LEU A 170 26.83 4.68 -4.33
N VAL A 171 26.42 5.00 -3.11
CA VAL A 171 25.45 6.08 -2.87
C VAL A 171 26.05 7.46 -3.14
N ARG A 172 27.28 7.71 -2.68
CA ARG A 172 27.93 9.03 -2.71
C ARG A 172 28.68 9.31 -4.00
N GLU A 173 29.25 8.28 -4.61
CA GLU A 173 30.20 8.40 -5.73
C GLU A 173 29.75 7.60 -6.96
N GLY A 174 28.93 6.57 -6.79
CA GLY A 174 28.52 5.67 -7.87
C GLY A 174 29.64 4.70 -8.28
N ASP A 175 29.60 4.24 -9.53
CA ASP A 175 30.67 3.46 -10.16
C ASP A 175 30.75 3.82 -11.65
N ALA A 176 31.62 4.78 -11.98
CA ALA A 176 31.77 5.29 -13.34
C ALA A 176 32.22 4.21 -14.34
N ARG A 177 33.00 3.21 -13.90
CA ARG A 177 33.46 2.13 -14.78
C ARG A 177 32.31 1.23 -15.23
N ARG A 178 31.27 1.12 -14.39
CA ARG A 178 30.05 0.36 -14.67
C ARG A 178 28.92 1.22 -15.24
N GLY A 179 29.10 2.54 -15.33
CA GLY A 179 28.07 3.49 -15.75
C GLY A 179 27.00 3.77 -14.69
N ILE A 180 27.29 3.50 -13.41
CA ILE A 180 26.35 3.67 -12.30
C ILE A 180 26.51 5.08 -11.73
N PRO A 181 25.52 5.98 -11.89
CA PRO A 181 25.58 7.30 -11.28
C PRO A 181 25.47 7.22 -9.75
N ALA A 182 26.01 8.21 -9.05
CA ALA A 182 25.84 8.32 -7.61
C ALA A 182 24.38 8.62 -7.26
N CYS A 183 23.82 7.94 -6.26
CA CYS A 183 22.41 8.14 -5.90
C CYS A 183 22.12 9.59 -5.48
N VAL A 184 23.09 10.25 -4.84
CA VAL A 184 23.00 11.67 -4.43
C VAL A 184 22.81 12.65 -5.59
N GLN A 185 23.18 12.28 -6.82
CA GLN A 185 23.02 13.14 -8.00
C GLN A 185 21.55 13.34 -8.38
N CYS A 186 20.67 12.41 -8.00
CA CYS A 186 19.22 12.55 -8.19
C CYS A 186 18.50 12.78 -6.85
N HIS A 187 18.77 11.95 -5.85
CA HIS A 187 18.02 11.92 -4.59
C HIS A 187 18.41 13.02 -3.58
N GLY A 188 19.29 13.93 -3.99
CA GLY A 188 19.78 15.05 -3.19
C GLY A 188 20.94 14.67 -2.27
N GLY A 189 21.79 15.65 -1.93
CA GLY A 189 22.99 15.42 -1.10
C GLY A 189 22.67 14.90 0.30
N ALA A 190 21.53 15.31 0.87
CA ALA A 190 21.03 14.80 2.16
C ALA A 190 20.22 13.50 2.02
N MET A 191 19.97 13.02 0.78
CA MET A 191 19.13 11.85 0.47
C MET A 191 17.68 11.97 0.95
N THR A 192 17.21 13.19 1.24
CA THR A 192 15.84 13.52 1.63
C THR A 192 14.91 13.74 0.41
N GLY A 193 15.40 13.50 -0.80
CA GLY A 193 14.64 13.67 -2.04
C GLY A 193 14.70 15.08 -2.59
N VAL A 194 14.06 15.28 -3.74
CA VAL A 194 14.02 16.54 -4.49
C VAL A 194 12.63 16.71 -5.10
N GLN A 195 12.05 17.91 -5.01
CA GLN A 195 10.79 18.25 -5.64
C GLN A 195 10.88 18.18 -7.18
N PRO A 196 9.77 17.90 -7.89
CA PRO A 196 8.46 17.54 -7.35
C PRO A 196 8.27 16.03 -7.12
N ALA A 197 9.21 15.19 -7.57
CA ALA A 197 8.93 13.76 -7.74
C ALA A 197 10.08 12.79 -7.43
N ILE A 198 11.21 13.27 -6.89
CA ILE A 198 12.33 12.41 -6.51
C ILE A 198 12.25 12.10 -5.01
N PRO A 199 12.06 10.83 -4.59
CA PRO A 199 11.80 10.52 -3.19
C PRO A 199 13.05 10.56 -2.31
N ALA A 200 12.84 10.80 -1.01
CA ALA A 200 13.81 10.47 0.03
C ALA A 200 14.12 8.97 0.06
N LEU A 201 15.40 8.65 0.27
CA LEU A 201 15.89 7.28 0.47
C LEU A 201 16.32 6.99 1.91
N VAL A 202 16.69 8.02 2.68
CA VAL A 202 16.90 7.88 4.14
C VAL A 202 15.56 7.86 4.88
N GLY A 203 15.55 7.28 6.08
CA GLY A 203 14.32 7.05 6.85
C GLY A 203 13.40 5.96 6.26
N LEU A 204 13.88 5.22 5.25
CA LEU A 204 13.22 4.03 4.73
C LEU A 204 13.84 2.76 5.31
N PRO A 205 13.05 1.72 5.60
CA PRO A 205 13.59 0.45 6.07
C PRO A 205 14.46 -0.24 5.01
N ARG A 206 15.45 -1.00 5.48
CA ARG A 206 16.36 -1.79 4.62
C ARG A 206 15.59 -2.71 3.67
N ASP A 207 14.63 -3.47 4.19
CA ASP A 207 13.90 -4.47 3.41
C ASP A 207 13.00 -3.82 2.35
N TYR A 208 12.42 -2.65 2.68
CA TYR A 208 11.73 -1.84 1.69
C TYR A 208 12.69 -1.39 0.58
N LEU A 209 13.84 -0.80 0.90
CA LEU A 209 14.82 -0.36 -0.10
C LEU A 209 15.30 -1.51 -1.00
N ASN A 210 15.66 -2.64 -0.40
CA ASN A 210 16.10 -3.83 -1.11
C ASN A 210 14.99 -4.35 -2.07
N SER A 211 13.77 -4.54 -1.55
CA SER A 211 12.64 -5.01 -2.37
C SER A 211 12.29 -4.05 -3.51
N GLN A 212 12.41 -2.74 -3.31
CA GLN A 212 12.12 -1.78 -4.37
C GLN A 212 13.14 -1.86 -5.51
N ILE A 213 14.43 -1.94 -5.20
CA ILE A 213 15.49 -2.07 -6.20
C ILE A 213 15.37 -3.42 -6.93
N GLY A 214 15.16 -4.51 -6.18
CA GLY A 214 14.93 -5.84 -6.75
C GLY A 214 13.69 -5.89 -7.66
N ALA A 215 12.60 -5.20 -7.31
CA ALA A 215 11.41 -5.14 -8.15
C ALA A 215 11.64 -4.45 -9.50
N TRP A 216 12.53 -3.46 -9.58
CA TRP A 216 12.95 -2.89 -10.86
C TRP A 216 13.80 -3.88 -11.68
N GLN A 217 14.68 -4.65 -11.01
CA GLN A 217 15.51 -5.65 -11.68
C GLN A 217 14.66 -6.78 -12.30
N THR A 218 13.58 -7.19 -11.64
CA THR A 218 12.67 -8.26 -12.09
C THR A 218 11.50 -7.76 -12.94
N GLY A 219 11.37 -6.45 -13.14
CA GLY A 219 10.27 -5.83 -13.90
C GLY A 219 8.92 -5.76 -13.16
N GLN A 220 8.86 -6.19 -11.90
CA GLN A 220 7.68 -6.03 -11.04
C GLN A 220 7.39 -4.57 -10.65
N ARG A 221 8.38 -3.69 -10.84
CA ARG A 221 8.26 -2.24 -10.70
C ARG A 221 8.78 -1.55 -11.96
N ARG A 222 7.98 -0.61 -12.46
CA ARG A 222 8.25 0.31 -13.55
C ARG A 222 7.76 1.70 -13.16
N SER A 223 8.43 2.71 -13.67
CA SER A 223 8.08 4.12 -13.52
C SER A 223 7.72 4.71 -14.89
N GLN A 224 7.36 6.00 -14.92
CA GLN A 224 7.12 6.71 -16.17
C GLN A 224 8.39 6.70 -17.05
N ALA A 225 8.21 6.58 -18.35
CA ALA A 225 9.30 6.60 -19.30
C ALA A 225 9.86 8.03 -19.47
N PRO A 226 11.18 8.22 -19.62
CA PRO A 226 12.22 7.21 -19.52
C PRO A 226 12.46 6.74 -18.06
N ASP A 227 12.40 5.43 -17.80
CA ASP A 227 12.53 4.91 -16.43
C ASP A 227 14.00 4.85 -15.99
N CYS A 228 14.48 5.94 -15.39
CA CYS A 228 15.86 6.07 -14.97
C CYS A 228 16.23 5.05 -13.88
N MET A 229 15.33 4.81 -12.92
CA MET A 229 15.61 3.87 -11.83
C MET A 229 15.69 2.44 -12.32
N ALA A 230 14.89 2.04 -13.30
CA ALA A 230 15.05 0.72 -13.93
C ALA A 230 16.42 0.58 -14.62
N ARG A 231 16.94 1.65 -15.26
CA ARG A 231 18.28 1.63 -15.87
C ARG A 231 19.39 1.51 -14.83
N VAL A 232 19.28 2.21 -13.70
CA VAL A 232 20.25 2.13 -12.59
C VAL A 232 20.18 0.76 -11.93
N ALA A 233 18.98 0.28 -11.59
CA ALA A 233 18.78 -0.98 -10.89
C ALA A 233 19.35 -2.19 -11.65
N ARG A 234 19.18 -2.23 -12.99
CA ARG A 234 19.73 -3.31 -13.84
C ARG A 234 21.26 -3.37 -13.87
N GLN A 235 21.96 -2.30 -13.46
CA GLN A 235 23.42 -2.29 -13.41
C GLN A 235 23.97 -2.77 -12.06
N LEU A 236 23.14 -2.82 -11.01
CA LEU A 236 23.54 -3.22 -9.66
C LEU A 236 23.55 -4.75 -9.51
N THR A 237 24.54 -5.29 -8.79
CA THR A 237 24.51 -6.70 -8.37
C THR A 237 23.67 -6.88 -7.11
N ALA A 238 23.34 -8.11 -6.73
CA ALA A 238 22.64 -8.38 -5.47
C ALA A 238 23.43 -7.87 -4.24
N GLU A 239 24.77 -7.98 -4.27
CA GLU A 239 25.65 -7.45 -3.23
C GLU A 239 25.59 -5.92 -3.17
N ASP A 240 25.52 -5.24 -4.32
CA ASP A 240 25.35 -3.79 -4.37
C ASP A 240 24.01 -3.36 -3.74
N VAL A 241 22.92 -4.04 -4.08
CA VAL A 241 21.59 -3.75 -3.52
C VAL A 241 21.57 -3.96 -2.01
N SER A 242 22.16 -5.06 -1.53
CA SER A 242 22.30 -5.33 -0.09
C SER A 242 23.14 -4.26 0.62
N ALA A 243 24.27 -3.85 0.02
CA ALA A 243 25.15 -2.84 0.57
C ALA A 243 24.49 -1.44 0.61
N ILE A 244 23.86 -1.01 -0.48
CA ILE A 244 23.15 0.26 -0.59
C ILE A 244 22.01 0.33 0.42
N SER A 245 21.16 -0.71 0.47
CA SER A 245 20.02 -0.74 1.39
C SER A 245 20.44 -0.76 2.86
N ALA A 246 21.49 -1.52 3.21
CA ALA A 246 22.03 -1.55 4.57
C ALA A 246 22.62 -0.20 5.00
N TRP A 247 23.37 0.45 4.11
CA TRP A 247 23.97 1.75 4.42
C TRP A 247 22.90 2.86 4.56
N LEU A 248 21.94 2.94 3.63
CA LEU A 248 20.88 3.95 3.64
C LEU A 248 19.96 3.86 4.86
N ALA A 249 19.55 2.65 5.24
CA ALA A 249 18.65 2.44 6.37
C ALA A 249 19.28 2.81 7.72
N ALA A 250 20.62 2.84 7.79
CA ALA A 250 21.37 3.23 8.98
C ALA A 250 21.66 4.74 9.06
N GLN A 251 21.32 5.53 8.03
CA GLN A 251 21.58 6.96 8.05
C GLN A 251 20.49 7.73 8.82
N PRO A 252 20.88 8.72 9.63
CA PRO A 252 19.90 9.63 10.23
C PRO A 252 19.26 10.50 9.14
N VAL A 253 18.01 10.89 9.36
CA VAL A 253 17.36 11.90 8.54
C VAL A 253 17.75 13.28 9.08
N ALA A 254 18.47 14.05 8.28
CA ALA A 254 18.95 15.37 8.69
C ALA A 254 17.81 16.42 8.69
N GLY A 255 17.83 17.32 9.68
CA GLY A 255 16.87 18.42 9.80
C GLY A 255 15.41 17.95 9.85
N SER A 256 14.53 18.61 9.10
CA SER A 256 13.12 18.24 8.96
C SER A 256 12.88 17.02 8.06
N GLY A 257 13.91 16.54 7.34
CA GLY A 257 13.77 15.49 6.35
C GLY A 257 12.96 15.90 5.11
N LYS A 258 12.76 17.20 4.90
CA LYS A 258 12.07 17.74 3.72
C LYS A 258 12.91 17.51 2.44
N PRO A 259 12.26 17.25 1.30
CA PRO A 259 12.93 17.25 0.00
C PRO A 259 13.53 18.61 -0.31
N ALA A 260 14.64 18.64 -1.04
CA ALA A 260 15.16 19.88 -1.60
C ALA A 260 14.22 20.42 -2.68
N ASP A 261 14.17 21.74 -2.85
CA ASP A 261 13.30 22.38 -3.86
C ASP A 261 13.77 22.10 -5.30
N ALA A 262 15.08 21.93 -5.49
CA ALA A 262 15.70 21.67 -6.78
C ALA A 262 16.94 20.77 -6.62
N PRO A 263 17.35 20.03 -7.67
CA PRO A 263 18.58 19.25 -7.64
C PRO A 263 19.79 20.20 -7.62
N ALA A 264 20.89 19.75 -7.01
CA ALA A 264 22.13 20.55 -6.91
C ALA A 264 22.85 20.74 -8.26
N GLY A 265 22.42 20.02 -9.30
CA GLY A 265 22.99 20.06 -10.64
C GLY A 265 22.08 19.30 -11.62
N PRO A 266 22.49 19.21 -12.90
CA PRO A 266 21.74 18.45 -13.89
C PRO A 266 21.67 16.97 -13.49
N LEU A 267 20.51 16.34 -13.77
CA LEU A 267 20.37 14.90 -13.58
C LEU A 267 21.35 14.16 -14.51
N PRO A 268 21.97 13.06 -14.05
CA PRO A 268 22.95 12.30 -14.83
C PRO A 268 22.33 11.56 -16.02
N MET A 269 21.00 11.51 -16.09
CA MET A 269 20.25 10.92 -17.20
C MET A 269 18.80 11.42 -17.20
N PRO A 270 18.10 11.36 -18.35
CA PRO A 270 16.66 11.60 -18.41
C PRO A 270 15.89 10.67 -17.48
N CYS A 271 14.91 11.21 -16.77
CA CYS A 271 14.02 10.43 -15.92
C CYS A 271 12.57 10.89 -16.10
N GLY A 272 11.66 9.96 -16.37
CA GLY A 272 10.25 10.26 -16.57
C GLY A 272 9.58 10.68 -15.27
N GLY A 273 8.70 11.68 -15.37
CA GLY A 273 7.91 12.15 -14.23
C GLY A 273 8.68 12.99 -13.20
N VAL A 274 9.91 13.41 -13.50
CA VAL A 274 10.66 14.38 -12.67
C VAL A 274 10.82 15.75 -13.35
N ASP A 275 10.25 15.94 -14.54
CA ASP A 275 10.42 17.17 -15.31
C ASP A 275 9.82 18.38 -14.61
N VAL A 276 10.72 19.27 -14.17
CA VAL A 276 10.45 20.62 -13.67
C VAL A 276 10.11 21.59 -14.83
N SER A 277 10.20 21.12 -16.08
CA SER A 277 10.11 21.95 -17.30
C SER A 277 8.79 21.85 -18.07
N ALA A 278 7.82 21.03 -17.64
CA ALA A 278 6.48 21.01 -18.23
C ALA A 278 5.63 22.19 -17.70
N ARG A 279 6.04 23.41 -18.07
CA ARG A 279 5.21 24.61 -18.01
C ARG A 279 4.00 24.43 -18.93
N GLY A 280 2.81 24.73 -18.41
CA GLY A 280 1.71 25.33 -19.16
C GLY A 280 1.11 24.50 -20.29
N SER A 281 -0.01 23.84 -20.01
CA SER A 281 -1.05 23.60 -21.01
C SER A 281 -2.40 23.68 -20.31
N THR A 282 -2.83 24.91 -20.08
CA THR A 282 -4.24 25.26 -19.85
C THR A 282 -4.92 25.28 -21.23
N PRO A 283 -6.05 24.62 -21.45
CA PRO A 283 -7.09 25.17 -22.31
C PRO A 283 -7.84 26.29 -21.58
#